data_AF-A0ABC8VH58-F1
#
_entry.id   AF-A0ABC8VH58-F1
#
_cell.length_a   1.000
_cell.length_b   1.000
_cell.length_c   1.000
_cell.angle_alpha   90.00
_cell.angle_beta   90.00
_cell.angle_gamma   90.00
#
_symmetry.space_group_name_H-M   'P 1'
#
loop_
_entity.id
_entity.type
_entity.pdbx_description
1 polymer ?
#
loop_
_entity_poly.entity_id
_entity_poly.type
_entity_poly.pdbx_seq_one_letter_code
_entity_poly.pdbx_strand_id
1 'polypeptide(L)'
;MPPSADKRGAPAAAGGDGIDVLPDEVLQHILGFLEAQESVRTCVLARRWRNLWKSAMVLRILAGEGKFLGSVGKLCNFVDNLLRLRGGSPLDKCELVFTNFARDMSGCSDEDEDRDRLMRLVNTWFWHSVSCQVKVLVLSAYPDCQYEPSLVLDNRHVNSQHLTRLQLEGVVMGSRFLNFSNCPALDYLEFGGCYFDSDDSRPHICAPSVVSLHLLEIWGMIPMLESMPSLLNAFVIAGQESWDTCDLENCNCEFCEHSYGIGDCNGSNDSVLLKCLSEAKCLALWSGIEMFIFKRDLRWCPIFSKLKTLFLNDYWCVPDDYRALVCLLQHSPILEELSIAFCYERHRHERERKGILKPMEGSAAISEHLKIIEVKCHAVDERIFKITLFLCAFNIRLVFY
;
A
#
# COMPACT_ATOMS: atom_id res chain seq x y z
N MET A 1 18.81 15.35 -82.88
CA MET A 1 18.35 15.03 -81.50
C MET A 1 19.44 15.46 -80.55
N PRO A 2 19.10 16.31 -79.57
CA PRO A 2 18.87 15.80 -78.22
C PRO A 2 17.52 16.26 -77.61
N PRO A 3 17.08 15.63 -76.52
CA PRO A 3 15.70 15.65 -76.09
C PRO A 3 15.37 16.75 -75.07
N SER A 4 14.08 17.05 -75.04
CA SER A 4 13.33 17.92 -74.15
C SER A 4 13.59 17.69 -72.66
N ALA A 5 13.76 18.79 -71.94
CA ALA A 5 13.82 18.84 -70.49
C ALA A 5 12.50 18.40 -69.86
N ASP A 6 12.53 17.26 -69.17
CA ASP A 6 11.44 16.83 -68.31
C ASP A 6 11.71 17.37 -66.88
N LYS A 7 10.98 18.44 -66.52
CA LYS A 7 10.96 18.96 -65.15
C LYS A 7 10.21 17.96 -64.28
N ARG A 8 10.93 17.01 -63.66
CA ARG A 8 10.41 16.29 -62.51
C ARG A 8 10.18 17.29 -61.38
N GLY A 9 8.91 17.66 -61.20
CA GLY A 9 8.44 18.28 -59.96
C GLY A 9 8.84 17.38 -58.79
N ALA A 10 9.46 17.99 -57.78
CA ALA A 10 9.62 17.36 -56.49
C ALA A 10 8.24 16.86 -56.01
N PRO A 11 8.13 15.66 -55.41
CA PRO A 11 6.89 15.30 -54.74
C PRO A 11 6.64 16.36 -53.67
N ALA A 12 5.45 16.97 -53.71
CA ALA A 12 4.94 17.76 -52.61
C ALA A 12 5.08 16.91 -51.34
N ALA A 13 5.71 17.49 -50.31
CA ALA A 13 5.81 16.87 -49.00
C ALA A 13 4.43 16.33 -48.62
N ALA A 14 4.33 15.00 -48.53
CA ALA A 14 3.15 14.36 -47.99
C ALA A 14 2.86 15.04 -46.65
N GLY A 15 1.64 15.58 -46.51
CA GLY A 15 1.14 16.07 -45.23
C GLY A 15 1.43 15.00 -44.18
N GLY A 16 2.17 15.38 -43.14
CA GLY A 16 2.70 14.44 -42.18
C GLY A 16 1.57 13.84 -41.33
N ASP A 17 1.03 12.70 -41.75
CA ASP A 17 0.02 11.95 -40.99
C ASP A 17 0.66 11.07 -39.90
N GLY A 18 1.78 11.52 -39.31
CA GLY A 18 2.61 10.75 -38.39
C GLY A 18 2.64 11.31 -36.97
N ILE A 19 3.02 10.45 -36.01
CA ILE A 19 3.23 10.82 -34.60
C ILE A 19 4.24 11.97 -34.42
N ASP A 20 5.13 12.17 -35.41
CA ASP A 20 6.11 13.26 -35.45
C ASP A 20 5.50 14.66 -35.62
N VAL A 21 4.19 14.79 -35.83
CA VAL A 21 3.49 16.09 -35.85
C VAL A 21 3.02 16.53 -34.46
N LEU A 22 2.93 15.61 -33.51
CA LEU A 22 2.49 15.93 -32.14
C LEU A 22 3.47 16.88 -31.43
N PRO A 23 3.03 17.76 -30.52
CA PRO A 23 3.90 18.56 -29.66
C PRO A 23 4.81 17.71 -28.76
N ASP A 24 5.97 18.25 -28.35
CA ASP A 24 6.95 17.52 -27.53
C ASP A 24 6.34 17.08 -26.20
N GLU A 25 5.44 17.89 -25.61
CA GLU A 25 4.76 17.58 -24.35
C GLU A 25 3.88 16.33 -24.48
N VAL A 26 3.20 16.18 -25.62
CA VAL A 26 2.37 15.00 -25.90
C VAL A 26 3.25 13.77 -26.10
N LEU A 27 4.38 13.92 -26.80
CA LEU A 27 5.34 12.82 -26.98
C LEU A 27 5.97 12.39 -25.64
N GLN A 28 6.34 13.35 -24.79
CA GLN A 28 6.86 13.08 -23.44
C GLN A 28 5.83 12.36 -22.56
N HIS A 29 4.55 12.74 -22.68
CA HIS A 29 3.46 12.03 -22.02
C HIS A 29 3.30 10.60 -22.55
N ILE A 30 3.35 10.41 -23.86
CA ILE A 30 3.31 9.08 -24.50
C ILE A 30 4.46 8.20 -24.01
N LEU A 31 5.68 8.75 -23.95
CA LEU A 31 6.86 8.06 -23.44
C LEU A 31 6.73 7.66 -21.96
N GLY A 32 5.90 8.35 -21.18
CA GLY A 32 5.60 8.03 -19.80
C GLY A 32 4.74 6.76 -19.60
N PHE A 33 4.12 6.26 -20.66
CA PHE A 33 3.43 4.95 -20.63
C PHE A 33 4.38 3.78 -20.86
N LEU A 34 5.59 4.04 -21.36
CA LEU A 34 6.59 3.02 -21.65
C LEU A 34 7.46 2.74 -20.43
N GLU A 35 8.07 1.55 -20.38
CA GLU A 35 9.17 1.31 -19.47
C GLU A 35 10.36 2.21 -19.82
N ALA A 36 11.16 2.57 -18.82
CA ALA A 36 12.29 3.49 -18.98
C ALA A 36 13.25 3.05 -20.11
N GLN A 37 13.49 1.75 -20.25
CA GLN A 37 14.32 1.16 -21.31
C GLN A 37 13.74 1.34 -22.72
N GLU A 38 12.42 1.19 -22.86
CA GLU A 38 11.71 1.36 -24.13
C GLU A 38 11.63 2.83 -24.52
N SER A 39 11.37 3.70 -23.54
CA SER A 39 11.37 5.15 -23.70
C SER A 39 12.73 5.64 -24.23
N VAL A 40 13.84 5.17 -23.64
CA VAL A 40 15.19 5.49 -24.13
C VAL A 40 15.43 4.91 -25.53
N ARG A 41 14.94 3.71 -25.86
CA ARG A 41 15.10 3.11 -27.21
C ARG A 41 14.47 3.96 -28.30
N THR A 42 13.45 4.76 -28.01
CA THR A 42 12.85 5.68 -29.00
C THR A 42 13.84 6.71 -29.57
N CYS A 43 14.98 6.93 -28.90
CA CYS A 43 16.05 7.82 -29.37
C CYS A 43 16.54 7.55 -30.80
N VAL A 44 16.40 6.30 -31.28
CA VAL A 44 16.88 5.89 -32.60
C VAL A 44 15.84 6.12 -33.71
N LEU A 45 14.59 6.45 -33.37
CA LEU A 45 13.50 6.63 -34.34
C LEU A 45 13.72 7.87 -35.22
N ALA A 46 14.04 9.02 -34.62
CA ALA A 46 14.45 10.22 -35.34
C ALA A 46 15.25 11.18 -34.44
N ARG A 47 15.87 12.19 -35.05
CA ARG A 47 16.66 13.21 -34.32
C ARG A 47 15.87 13.89 -33.20
N ARG A 48 14.57 14.11 -33.41
CA ARG A 48 13.66 14.72 -32.44
C ARG A 48 13.53 13.88 -31.15
N TRP A 49 13.47 12.56 -31.28
CA TRP A 49 13.24 11.63 -30.16
C TRP A 49 14.45 11.44 -29.24
N ARG A 50 15.65 11.87 -29.68
CA ARG A 50 16.94 11.62 -29.00
C ARG A 50 16.97 12.08 -27.53
N ASN A 51 16.20 13.13 -27.19
CA ASN A 51 16.20 13.72 -25.86
C ASN A 51 14.83 13.76 -25.19
N LEU A 52 13.74 13.35 -25.84
CA LEU A 52 12.38 13.49 -25.29
C LEU A 52 12.19 12.73 -23.98
N TRP A 53 12.74 11.52 -23.89
CA TRP A 53 12.68 10.69 -22.68
C TRP A 53 13.28 11.38 -21.44
N LYS A 54 14.22 12.33 -21.61
CA LYS A 54 14.84 13.06 -20.49
C LYS A 54 13.86 14.01 -19.78
N SER A 55 12.78 14.37 -20.45
CA SER A 55 11.73 15.25 -19.91
C SER A 55 10.40 14.51 -19.75
N ALA A 56 10.39 13.18 -19.90
CA ALA A 56 9.20 12.39 -19.62
C ALA A 56 8.77 12.58 -18.16
N MET A 57 7.49 12.88 -17.95
CA MET A 57 6.91 13.15 -16.63
C MET A 57 6.67 11.87 -15.83
N VAL A 58 6.70 10.70 -16.47
CA VAL A 58 6.54 9.42 -15.79
C VAL A 58 7.77 8.56 -16.02
N LEU A 59 8.32 8.02 -14.94
CA LEU A 59 9.44 7.10 -14.97
C LEU A 59 8.99 5.74 -14.41
N ARG A 60 9.16 4.67 -15.20
CA ARG A 60 8.80 3.31 -14.82
C ARG A 60 9.99 2.39 -14.95
N ILE A 61 10.48 1.88 -13.83
CA ILE A 61 11.57 0.93 -13.74
C ILE A 61 10.96 -0.35 -13.18
N LEU A 62 10.64 -1.27 -14.10
CA LEU A 62 10.07 -2.56 -13.78
C LEU A 62 11.15 -3.61 -14.00
N ALA A 63 11.52 -4.29 -12.93
CA ALA A 63 12.62 -5.21 -12.93
C ALA A 63 12.15 -6.52 -12.24
N GLY A 64 11.69 -7.45 -13.07
CA GLY A 64 11.10 -8.73 -12.65
C GLY A 64 10.99 -9.71 -13.84
N GLU A 65 10.95 -11.01 -13.56
CA GLU A 65 10.70 -12.09 -14.54
C GLU A 65 11.59 -12.06 -15.80
N GLY A 66 12.91 -11.82 -15.67
CA GLY A 66 13.83 -11.92 -16.80
C GLY A 66 13.62 -10.88 -17.93
N LYS A 67 12.73 -9.89 -17.73
CA LYS A 67 12.37 -8.87 -18.74
C LYS A 67 13.35 -7.71 -18.83
N PHE A 68 14.32 -7.60 -17.91
CA PHE A 68 15.21 -6.44 -17.80
C PHE A 68 16.70 -6.81 -17.92
N LEU A 69 17.38 -6.28 -18.97
CA LEU A 69 18.83 -6.27 -19.33
C LEU A 69 19.75 -7.48 -19.00
N GLY A 70 19.26 -8.57 -18.43
CA GLY A 70 19.97 -9.82 -18.19
C GLY A 70 20.88 -9.88 -16.96
N SER A 71 21.12 -8.78 -16.22
CA SER A 71 21.80 -8.81 -14.91
C SER A 71 21.53 -7.57 -14.05
N VAL A 72 21.71 -7.70 -12.73
CA VAL A 72 21.60 -6.60 -11.75
C VAL A 72 22.57 -5.47 -12.06
N GLY A 73 23.85 -5.78 -12.30
CA GLY A 73 24.83 -4.75 -12.67
C GLY A 73 24.45 -3.93 -13.90
N LYS A 74 23.83 -4.53 -14.93
CA LYS A 74 23.35 -3.80 -16.11
C LYS A 74 22.15 -2.90 -15.80
N LEU A 75 21.24 -3.35 -14.94
CA LEU A 75 20.15 -2.54 -14.40
C LEU A 75 20.67 -1.32 -13.65
N CYS A 76 21.54 -1.55 -12.68
CA CYS A 76 22.18 -0.49 -11.91
C CYS A 76 22.83 0.56 -12.82
N ASN A 77 23.66 0.12 -13.75
CA ASN A 77 24.34 1.02 -14.69
C ASN A 77 23.37 1.77 -15.62
N PHE A 78 22.30 1.11 -16.08
CA PHE A 78 21.29 1.74 -16.93
C PHE A 78 20.55 2.84 -16.17
N VAL A 79 20.01 2.52 -14.99
CA VAL A 79 19.19 3.46 -14.20
C VAL A 79 20.03 4.64 -13.72
N ASP A 80 21.25 4.40 -13.22
CA ASP A 80 22.15 5.49 -12.81
C ASP A 80 22.42 6.47 -13.96
N ASN A 81 22.72 5.93 -15.15
CA ASN A 81 22.94 6.77 -16.32
C ASN A 81 21.66 7.49 -16.76
N LEU A 82 20.51 6.83 -16.69
CA LEU A 82 19.22 7.40 -17.03
C LEU A 82 18.91 8.58 -16.11
N LEU A 83 18.97 8.41 -14.80
CA LEU A 83 18.71 9.47 -13.82
C LEU A 83 19.71 10.61 -13.94
N ARG A 84 21.00 10.30 -14.13
CA ARG A 84 22.05 11.31 -14.36
C ARG A 84 21.78 12.16 -15.60
N LEU A 85 21.35 11.54 -16.70
CA LEU A 85 21.06 12.24 -17.96
C LEU A 85 19.74 13.02 -17.95
N ARG A 86 18.78 12.56 -17.14
CA ARG A 86 17.50 13.22 -16.90
C ARG A 86 17.64 14.46 -16.00
N GLY A 87 18.62 14.43 -15.09
CA GLY A 87 18.86 15.49 -14.13
C GLY A 87 17.69 15.67 -13.17
N GLY A 88 17.47 16.89 -12.69
CA GLY A 88 16.39 17.23 -11.76
C GLY A 88 15.06 17.60 -12.44
N SER A 89 14.79 17.06 -13.63
CA SER A 89 13.50 17.32 -14.30
C SER A 89 12.34 16.90 -13.39
N PRO A 90 11.16 17.53 -13.46
CA PRO A 90 10.02 17.10 -12.64
C PRO A 90 9.49 15.70 -13.01
N LEU A 91 8.92 14.99 -12.04
CA LEU A 91 8.13 13.76 -12.25
C LEU A 91 6.70 13.99 -11.79
N ASP A 92 5.72 13.59 -12.59
CA ASP A 92 4.37 13.34 -12.11
C ASP A 92 4.31 11.99 -11.38
N LYS A 93 4.98 10.96 -11.92
CA LYS A 93 4.95 9.62 -11.34
C LYS A 93 6.29 8.89 -11.49
N CYS A 94 6.72 8.22 -10.43
CA CYS A 94 7.87 7.32 -10.44
C CYS A 94 7.45 5.95 -9.90
N GLU A 95 7.67 4.90 -10.68
CA GLU A 95 7.45 3.50 -10.31
C GLU A 95 8.78 2.76 -10.30
N LEU A 96 9.18 2.24 -9.15
CA LEU A 96 10.37 1.43 -8.93
C LEU A 96 9.91 0.06 -8.42
N VAL A 97 9.93 -0.96 -9.26
CA VAL A 97 9.39 -2.28 -8.92
C VAL A 97 10.44 -3.37 -9.16
N PHE A 98 10.77 -4.12 -8.10
CA PHE A 98 11.82 -5.14 -8.07
C PHE A 98 11.27 -6.45 -7.48
N THR A 99 10.83 -7.38 -8.32
CA THR A 99 10.05 -8.56 -7.85
C THR A 99 10.85 -9.86 -7.68
N ASN A 100 11.90 -10.09 -8.50
CA ASN A 100 12.53 -11.42 -8.58
C ASN A 100 14.04 -11.46 -8.25
N PHE A 101 14.69 -10.33 -7.97
CA PHE A 101 16.15 -10.34 -7.76
C PHE A 101 16.61 -11.04 -6.47
N ALA A 102 15.70 -11.44 -5.57
CA ALA A 102 16.02 -12.29 -4.43
C ALA A 102 15.72 -13.79 -4.64
N ARG A 103 14.97 -14.19 -5.68
CA ARG A 103 14.46 -15.57 -5.80
C ARG A 103 15.44 -16.55 -6.46
N ASP A 104 16.31 -16.08 -7.34
CA ASP A 104 17.20 -16.95 -8.16
C ASP A 104 18.66 -17.02 -7.65
N MET A 105 18.97 -16.47 -6.48
CA MET A 105 20.37 -16.31 -6.02
C MET A 105 20.77 -17.43 -5.05
N SER A 106 20.82 -18.66 -5.56
CA SER A 106 21.55 -19.75 -4.89
C SER A 106 22.80 -20.09 -5.70
N GLY A 107 23.98 -19.61 -5.26
CA GLY A 107 25.21 -20.37 -5.48
C GLY A 107 26.54 -19.66 -5.73
N CYS A 108 26.68 -18.33 -5.76
CA CYS A 108 27.98 -17.66 -5.99
C CYS A 108 28.18 -16.39 -5.15
N SER A 109 29.44 -16.08 -4.76
CA SER A 109 29.79 -14.92 -3.90
C SER A 109 29.66 -13.55 -4.57
N ASP A 110 29.88 -13.48 -5.88
CA ASP A 110 29.82 -12.21 -6.64
C ASP A 110 28.37 -11.66 -6.76
N GLU A 111 27.40 -12.54 -6.54
CA GLU A 111 25.97 -12.27 -6.65
C GLU A 111 25.40 -11.55 -5.42
N ASP A 112 26.02 -11.72 -4.24
CA ASP A 112 25.69 -11.00 -3.01
C ASP A 112 26.11 -9.51 -3.08
N GLU A 113 27.28 -9.21 -3.64
CA GLU A 113 27.76 -7.83 -3.79
C GLU A 113 26.87 -7.00 -4.74
N ASP A 114 26.38 -7.62 -5.82
CA ASP A 114 25.48 -6.98 -6.78
C ASP A 114 24.10 -6.69 -6.16
N ARG A 115 23.61 -7.56 -5.27
CA ARG A 115 22.39 -7.31 -4.49
C ARG A 115 22.57 -6.12 -3.54
N ASP A 116 23.62 -6.11 -2.74
CA ASP A 116 23.88 -5.02 -1.79
C ASP A 116 24.11 -3.69 -2.52
N ARG A 117 24.73 -3.74 -3.70
CA ARG A 117 24.83 -2.59 -4.61
C ARG A 117 23.46 -2.14 -5.11
N LEU A 118 22.59 -3.05 -5.54
CA LEU A 118 21.24 -2.72 -5.98
C LEU A 118 20.45 -2.04 -4.86
N MET A 119 20.47 -2.58 -3.64
CA MET A 119 19.77 -2.00 -2.50
C MET A 119 20.18 -0.55 -2.22
N ARG A 120 21.50 -0.29 -2.19
CA ARG A 120 22.03 1.08 -2.02
C ARG A 120 21.62 2.03 -3.14
N LEU A 121 21.62 1.54 -4.38
CA LEU A 121 21.23 2.35 -5.54
C LEU A 121 19.73 2.62 -5.56
N VAL A 122 18.88 1.65 -5.21
CA VAL A 122 17.43 1.85 -5.11
C VAL A 122 17.10 2.92 -4.06
N ASN A 123 17.74 2.91 -2.90
CA ASN A 123 17.63 3.99 -1.92
C ASN A 123 18.04 5.35 -2.52
N THR A 124 19.14 5.39 -3.28
CA THR A 124 19.57 6.62 -3.99
C THR A 124 18.54 7.08 -5.03
N TRP A 125 17.97 6.17 -5.80
CA TRP A 125 16.97 6.44 -6.84
C TRP A 125 15.65 6.92 -6.25
N PHE A 126 15.24 6.35 -5.11
CA PHE A 126 14.09 6.79 -4.33
C PHE A 126 14.24 8.28 -3.95
N TRP A 127 15.35 8.65 -3.33
CA TRP A 127 15.59 10.04 -2.92
C TRP A 127 15.82 11.01 -4.09
N HIS A 128 16.39 10.53 -5.19
CA HIS A 128 16.46 11.31 -6.43
C HIS A 128 15.06 11.62 -6.95
N SER A 129 14.14 10.64 -6.89
CA SER A 129 12.74 10.82 -7.33
C SER A 129 12.01 11.85 -6.46
N VAL A 130 12.18 11.80 -5.14
CA VAL A 130 11.66 12.84 -4.21
C VAL A 130 12.20 14.23 -4.58
N SER A 131 13.49 14.32 -4.90
CA SER A 131 14.13 15.58 -5.31
C SER A 131 13.61 16.12 -6.66
N CYS A 132 13.00 15.25 -7.48
CA CYS A 132 12.39 15.60 -8.76
C CYS A 132 10.91 16.04 -8.62
N GLN A 133 10.49 16.54 -7.44
CA GLN A 133 9.14 17.05 -7.22
C GLN A 133 8.02 16.04 -7.56
N VAL A 134 8.29 14.76 -7.31
CA VAL A 134 7.37 13.67 -7.67
C VAL A 134 6.01 13.80 -6.98
N LYS A 135 4.91 13.58 -7.72
CA LYS A 135 3.55 13.55 -7.16
C LYS A 135 3.15 12.15 -6.69
N VAL A 136 3.45 11.13 -7.48
CA VAL A 136 3.15 9.72 -7.16
C VAL A 136 4.44 8.92 -7.13
N LEU A 137 4.80 8.39 -5.96
CA LEU A 137 5.98 7.55 -5.78
C LEU A 137 5.57 6.15 -5.34
N VAL A 138 5.92 5.16 -6.15
CA VAL A 138 5.68 3.74 -5.88
C VAL A 138 7.04 3.06 -5.84
N LEU A 139 7.35 2.42 -4.71
CA LEU A 139 8.50 1.54 -4.55
C LEU A 139 8.00 0.19 -4.05
N SER A 140 8.16 -0.85 -4.85
CA SER A 140 7.86 -2.23 -4.46
C SER A 140 9.14 -3.06 -4.57
N ALA A 141 9.67 -3.44 -3.42
CA ALA A 141 10.76 -4.37 -3.30
C ALA A 141 10.17 -5.65 -2.69
N TYR A 142 10.23 -6.77 -3.40
CA TYR A 142 9.78 -8.07 -2.87
C TYR A 142 8.27 -8.14 -2.53
N PRO A 143 7.38 -8.22 -3.54
CA PRO A 143 5.93 -8.34 -3.33
C PRO A 143 5.48 -9.71 -2.78
N ASP A 144 6.41 -10.64 -2.51
CA ASP A 144 6.09 -11.93 -1.90
C ASP A 144 6.43 -11.85 -0.40
N CYS A 145 5.42 -11.57 0.43
CA CYS A 145 5.49 -11.33 1.88
C CYS A 145 5.92 -12.56 2.71
N GLN A 146 6.69 -13.49 2.13
CA GLN A 146 7.17 -14.70 2.80
C GLN A 146 8.53 -14.50 3.48
N TYR A 147 9.20 -13.37 3.23
CA TYR A 147 10.54 -13.09 3.74
C TYR A 147 10.62 -11.67 4.28
N GLU A 148 11.44 -11.51 5.31
CA GLU A 148 11.68 -10.22 5.95
C GLU A 148 12.29 -9.23 4.95
N PRO A 149 11.78 -7.99 4.88
CA PRO A 149 12.30 -6.99 3.96
C PRO A 149 13.76 -6.66 4.29
N SER A 150 14.57 -6.48 3.25
CA SER A 150 16.01 -6.18 3.37
C SER A 150 16.40 -4.83 2.78
N LEU A 151 15.52 -4.20 1.99
CA LEU A 151 15.78 -2.89 1.40
C LEU A 151 15.60 -1.79 2.44
N VAL A 152 16.71 -1.30 2.99
CA VAL A 152 16.72 -0.18 3.95
C VAL A 152 16.69 1.17 3.24
N LEU A 153 15.70 2.00 3.58
CA LEU A 153 15.67 3.41 3.18
C LEU A 153 16.37 4.28 4.23
N ASP A 154 17.10 5.30 3.79
CA ASP A 154 17.76 6.25 4.70
C ASP A 154 16.75 6.82 5.72
N ASN A 155 17.14 6.84 6.99
CA ASN A 155 16.32 7.36 8.09
C ASN A 155 16.30 8.91 8.11
N ARG A 156 15.69 9.49 7.07
CA ARG A 156 15.57 10.93 6.83
C ARG A 156 14.13 11.31 6.47
N HIS A 157 13.74 12.54 6.76
CA HIS A 157 12.40 13.03 6.47
C HIS A 157 12.14 13.17 4.97
N VAL A 158 10.94 12.78 4.54
CA VAL A 158 10.43 13.15 3.22
C VAL A 158 9.93 14.59 3.29
N ASN A 159 10.52 15.47 2.47
CA ASN A 159 10.11 16.86 2.34
C ASN A 159 9.69 17.11 0.88
N SER A 160 8.39 17.23 0.65
CA SER A 160 7.83 17.45 -0.68
C SER A 160 6.54 18.25 -0.61
N GLN A 161 6.47 19.33 -1.37
CA GLN A 161 5.24 20.11 -1.55
C GLN A 161 4.32 19.53 -2.64
N HIS A 162 4.76 18.47 -3.32
CA HIS A 162 4.10 17.93 -4.51
C HIS A 162 3.64 16.48 -4.35
N LEU A 163 4.21 15.74 -3.40
CA LEU A 163 3.91 14.33 -3.19
C LEU A 163 2.46 14.18 -2.71
N THR A 164 1.62 13.59 -3.54
CA THR A 164 0.21 13.30 -3.23
C THR A 164 0.02 11.84 -2.82
N ARG A 165 0.82 10.93 -3.39
CA ARG A 165 0.71 9.49 -3.14
C ARG A 165 2.07 8.85 -2.90
N LEU A 166 2.20 8.17 -1.76
CA LEU A 166 3.36 7.34 -1.43
C LEU A 166 2.89 5.90 -1.19
N GLN A 167 3.47 4.97 -1.95
CA GLN A 167 3.24 3.55 -1.81
C GLN A 167 4.58 2.83 -1.69
N LEU A 168 4.79 2.17 -0.57
CA LEU A 168 6.00 1.42 -0.28
C LEU A 168 5.64 -0.02 0.05
N GLU A 169 6.34 -0.96 -0.58
CA GLU A 169 6.15 -2.38 -0.36
C GLU A 169 7.51 -3.07 -0.14
N GLY A 170 7.60 -3.88 0.92
CA GLY A 170 8.76 -4.68 1.29
C GLY A 170 10.03 -3.88 1.56
N VAL A 171 9.90 -2.77 2.29
CA VAL A 171 11.01 -1.90 2.68
C VAL A 171 11.20 -1.83 4.20
N VAL A 172 12.44 -1.62 4.61
CA VAL A 172 12.84 -1.31 5.99
C VAL A 172 12.99 0.20 6.13
N MET A 173 12.33 0.77 7.14
CA MET A 173 12.35 2.21 7.40
C MET A 173 12.56 2.52 8.87
N GLY A 174 13.37 3.52 9.16
CA GLY A 174 13.55 4.02 10.52
C GLY A 174 12.47 5.03 10.95
N SER A 175 12.41 5.29 12.25
CA SER A 175 11.41 6.16 12.88
C SER A 175 11.28 7.58 12.28
N ARG A 176 12.36 8.20 11.80
CA ARG A 176 12.33 9.57 11.24
C ARG A 176 11.68 9.61 9.86
N PHE A 177 11.69 8.50 9.13
CA PHE A 177 11.05 8.41 7.82
C PHE A 177 9.53 8.59 7.91
N LEU A 178 8.92 8.16 9.03
CA LEU A 178 7.47 8.11 9.24
C LEU A 178 6.82 9.45 9.58
N ASN A 179 7.59 10.55 9.58
CA ASN A 179 7.07 11.89 9.78
C ASN A 179 6.89 12.62 8.44
N PHE A 180 5.62 12.73 8.02
CA PHE A 180 5.16 13.38 6.79
C PHE A 180 4.55 14.77 7.03
N SER A 181 4.82 15.41 8.17
CA SER A 181 4.32 16.78 8.46
C SER A 181 4.76 17.82 7.40
N ASN A 182 5.89 17.57 6.73
CA ASN A 182 6.41 18.43 5.66
C ASN A 182 5.87 18.05 4.26
N CYS A 183 4.85 17.19 4.17
CA CYS A 183 4.22 16.76 2.93
C CYS A 183 2.73 17.15 2.89
N PRO A 184 2.39 18.44 2.78
CA PRO A 184 1.00 18.91 2.93
C PRO A 184 0.04 18.45 1.81
N ALA A 185 0.59 18.02 0.67
CA ALA A 185 -0.20 17.51 -0.45
C ALA A 185 -0.49 16.00 -0.36
N LEU A 186 0.10 15.29 0.60
CA LEU A 186 0.02 13.83 0.71
C LEU A 186 -1.38 13.42 1.17
N ASP A 187 -2.16 12.85 0.27
CA ASP A 187 -3.52 12.37 0.52
C ASP A 187 -3.63 10.84 0.62
N TYR A 188 -2.65 10.10 0.07
CA TYR A 188 -2.63 8.65 0.06
C TYR A 188 -1.29 8.11 0.56
N LEU A 189 -1.35 7.25 1.58
CA LEU A 189 -0.19 6.59 2.17
C LEU A 189 -0.43 5.08 2.28
N GLU A 190 0.47 4.30 1.70
CA GLU A 190 0.42 2.83 1.74
C GLU A 190 1.77 2.23 2.12
N PHE A 191 1.73 1.34 3.10
CA PHE A 191 2.85 0.49 3.50
C PHE A 191 2.39 -0.98 3.41
N GLY A 192 3.02 -1.77 2.54
CA GLY A 192 2.77 -3.20 2.38
C GLY A 192 4.00 -4.04 2.72
N GLY A 193 3.91 -5.06 3.56
CA GLY A 193 5.07 -5.93 3.85
C GLY A 193 6.29 -5.18 4.42
N CYS A 194 6.09 -4.00 5.00
CA CYS A 194 7.19 -3.13 5.44
C CYS A 194 7.60 -3.45 6.89
N TYR A 195 8.88 -3.26 7.20
CA TYR A 195 9.41 -3.38 8.55
C TYR A 195 9.83 -2.00 9.08
N PHE A 196 9.40 -1.68 10.29
CA PHE A 196 9.72 -0.42 10.94
C PHE A 196 10.84 -0.65 11.97
N ASP A 197 12.05 -0.29 11.57
CA ASP A 197 13.23 -0.42 12.42
C ASP A 197 13.21 0.65 13.51
N SER A 198 13.31 0.21 14.77
CA SER A 198 13.20 1.08 15.93
C SER A 198 14.26 0.80 16.99
N ASP A 199 14.96 1.84 17.42
CA ASP A 199 15.93 1.83 18.51
C ASP A 199 15.22 1.73 19.89
N ASP A 200 14.49 0.65 20.16
CA ASP A 200 13.79 0.34 21.43
C ASP A 200 12.47 1.09 21.73
N SER A 201 11.90 1.85 20.79
CA SER A 201 10.61 2.57 20.97
C SER A 201 9.58 2.29 19.87
N ARG A 202 8.28 2.39 20.17
CA ARG A 202 7.24 2.16 19.15
C ARG A 202 7.35 3.19 18.02
N PRO A 203 7.39 2.78 16.74
CA PRO A 203 7.42 3.75 15.64
C PRO A 203 6.12 4.58 15.61
N HIS A 204 6.23 5.86 15.26
CA HIS A 204 5.08 6.78 15.15
C HIS A 204 4.91 7.23 13.70
N ILE A 205 3.69 7.11 13.16
CA ILE A 205 3.34 7.68 11.86
C ILE A 205 2.64 9.02 12.08
N CYS A 206 3.25 10.08 11.60
CA CYS A 206 2.68 11.43 11.59
C CYS A 206 2.37 11.85 10.16
N ALA A 207 1.08 11.89 9.79
CA ALA A 207 0.65 12.22 8.43
C ALA A 207 -0.69 13.00 8.43
N PRO A 208 -0.68 14.28 8.85
CA PRO A 208 -1.91 15.02 9.15
C PRO A 208 -2.81 15.32 7.93
N SER A 209 -2.23 15.32 6.72
CA SER A 209 -2.95 15.59 5.45
C SER A 209 -3.56 14.34 4.82
N VAL A 210 -3.23 13.14 5.30
CA VAL A 210 -3.62 11.88 4.65
C VAL A 210 -5.13 11.67 4.74
N VAL A 211 -5.71 11.30 3.60
CA VAL A 211 -7.12 10.99 3.40
C VAL A 211 -7.35 9.47 3.33
N SER A 212 -6.38 8.72 2.79
CA SER A 212 -6.43 7.26 2.67
C SER A 212 -5.15 6.63 3.23
N LEU A 213 -5.28 5.83 4.29
CA LEU A 213 -4.17 5.13 4.94
C LEU A 213 -4.29 3.61 4.74
N HIS A 214 -3.25 2.97 4.25
CA HIS A 214 -3.20 1.54 4.00
C HIS A 214 -1.98 0.94 4.70
N LEU A 215 -2.21 0.08 5.70
CA LEU A 215 -1.18 -0.67 6.41
C LEU A 215 -1.43 -2.16 6.14
N LEU A 216 -0.64 -2.78 5.29
CA LEU A 216 -0.89 -4.13 4.77
C LEU A 216 0.26 -5.05 5.20
N GLU A 217 -0.02 -6.07 6.01
CA GLU A 217 0.97 -7.10 6.39
C GLU A 217 2.27 -6.50 6.95
N ILE A 218 2.16 -5.64 7.97
CA ILE A 218 3.31 -4.99 8.61
C ILE A 218 4.17 -6.01 9.38
N TRP A 219 5.50 -5.93 9.18
CA TRP A 219 6.50 -6.69 9.91
C TRP A 219 6.96 -5.95 11.16
N GLY A 220 7.26 -6.70 12.22
CA GLY A 220 7.74 -6.13 13.48
C GLY A 220 6.65 -5.46 14.30
N MET A 221 6.97 -4.41 15.06
CA MET A 221 5.98 -3.74 15.91
C MET A 221 5.07 -2.81 15.09
N ILE A 222 3.76 -2.91 15.29
CA ILE A 222 2.79 -2.06 14.59
C ILE A 222 2.96 -0.61 15.07
N PRO A 223 3.11 0.35 14.14
CA PRO A 223 3.34 1.75 14.49
C PRO A 223 2.12 2.37 15.16
N MET A 224 2.38 3.29 16.08
CA MET A 224 1.35 4.17 16.63
C MET A 224 0.99 5.24 15.63
N LEU A 225 -0.32 5.48 15.46
CA LEU A 225 -0.81 6.51 14.57
C LEU A 225 -1.03 7.80 15.35
N GLU A 226 -0.33 8.86 14.95
CA GLU A 226 -0.65 10.21 15.43
C GLU A 226 -1.96 10.70 14.80
N SER A 227 -2.52 11.80 15.33
CA SER A 227 -3.80 12.34 14.88
C SER A 227 -3.80 12.66 13.38
N MET A 228 -4.72 12.05 12.62
CA MET A 228 -4.94 12.28 11.19
C MET A 228 -6.36 12.85 10.96
N PRO A 229 -6.56 14.18 11.13
CA PRO A 229 -7.89 14.78 11.10
C PRO A 229 -8.59 14.73 9.73
N SER A 230 -7.83 14.51 8.65
CA SER A 230 -8.33 14.47 7.27
C SER A 230 -8.70 13.05 6.81
N LEU A 231 -8.51 12.04 7.66
CA LEU A 231 -8.64 10.63 7.31
C LEU A 231 -10.09 10.29 6.95
N LEU A 232 -10.29 9.73 5.75
CA LEU A 232 -11.59 9.24 5.28
C LEU A 232 -11.61 7.73 5.15
N ASN A 233 -10.53 7.13 4.63
CA ASN A 233 -10.43 5.70 4.41
C ASN A 233 -9.22 5.15 5.15
N ALA A 234 -9.40 4.01 5.83
CA ALA A 234 -8.28 3.29 6.39
C ALA A 234 -8.43 1.78 6.21
N PHE A 235 -7.35 1.14 5.79
CA PHE A 235 -7.26 -0.30 5.58
C PHE A 235 -6.07 -0.80 6.39
N VAL A 236 -6.34 -1.60 7.42
CA VAL A 236 -5.31 -2.16 8.29
C VAL A 236 -5.42 -3.68 8.25
N ILE A 237 -4.37 -4.33 7.78
CA ILE A 237 -4.19 -5.78 7.76
C ILE A 237 -3.02 -6.12 8.67
N ALA A 238 -3.33 -6.67 9.84
CA ALA A 238 -2.35 -7.12 10.81
C ALA A 238 -2.10 -8.64 10.60
N GLY A 239 -0.95 -8.98 10.01
CA GLY A 239 -0.54 -10.36 9.69
C GLY A 239 0.37 -10.98 10.76
N GLN A 240 0.63 -12.29 10.65
CA GLN A 240 1.42 -13.08 11.63
C GLN A 240 2.85 -12.59 11.85
N GLU A 241 3.41 -11.81 10.92
CA GLU A 241 4.79 -11.31 10.96
C GLU A 241 5.00 -10.12 11.91
N SER A 242 3.95 -9.69 12.62
CA SER A 242 4.06 -8.62 13.61
C SER A 242 4.50 -9.16 14.98
N TRP A 243 5.34 -8.42 15.69
CA TRP A 243 5.78 -8.76 17.06
C TRP A 243 4.77 -8.40 18.16
N ASP A 244 3.59 -7.86 17.81
CA ASP A 244 2.51 -7.57 18.75
C ASP A 244 1.71 -8.86 19.11
N THR A 245 2.41 -9.94 19.48
CA THR A 245 1.84 -11.22 19.96
C THR A 245 1.98 -11.38 21.49
N CYS A 246 1.08 -12.15 22.10
CA CYS A 246 1.09 -12.45 23.55
C CYS A 246 1.62 -13.90 23.71
N ASP A 247 2.92 -14.11 23.92
CA ASP A 247 3.57 -15.45 23.93
C ASP A 247 3.35 -16.26 25.22
N LEU A 248 2.49 -15.80 26.14
CA LEU A 248 2.24 -16.45 27.42
C LEU A 248 1.03 -17.37 27.32
N GLU A 249 1.25 -18.69 27.41
CA GLU A 249 0.26 -19.80 27.30
C GLU A 249 -0.93 -19.74 28.28
N ASN A 250 -1.01 -18.73 29.16
CA ASN A 250 -2.10 -18.56 30.12
C ASN A 250 -2.37 -17.09 30.48
N CYS A 251 -1.95 -16.16 29.64
CA CYS A 251 -2.24 -14.76 29.91
C CYS A 251 -3.71 -14.49 29.52
N ASN A 252 -4.53 -14.03 30.49
CA ASN A 252 -5.84 -13.46 30.16
C ASN A 252 -5.71 -12.18 29.29
N CYS A 253 -4.46 -11.75 29.04
CA CYS A 253 -3.91 -10.56 28.39
C CYS A 253 -4.63 -9.23 28.75
N GLU A 254 -5.63 -9.23 29.65
CA GLU A 254 -6.34 -8.10 30.27
C GLU A 254 -5.40 -7.05 30.87
N PHE A 255 -4.16 -7.46 31.20
CA PHE A 255 -3.14 -6.62 31.82
C PHE A 255 -1.71 -6.97 31.35
N CYS A 256 -1.53 -7.44 30.10
CA CYS A 256 -0.19 -7.82 29.64
C CYS A 256 0.69 -6.57 29.40
N GLU A 257 1.46 -6.18 30.42
CA GLU A 257 2.52 -5.16 30.36
C GLU A 257 3.81 -5.69 29.68
N HIS A 258 3.86 -6.99 29.34
CA HIS A 258 5.08 -7.70 28.93
C HIS A 258 5.24 -7.89 27.41
N SER A 259 4.30 -7.44 26.57
CA SER A 259 4.59 -7.34 25.13
C SER A 259 5.64 -6.25 24.95
N TYR A 260 6.80 -6.59 24.39
CA TYR A 260 7.96 -5.70 24.22
C TYR A 260 7.52 -4.27 23.82
N GLY A 261 7.80 -3.28 24.69
CA GLY A 261 7.68 -1.86 24.37
C GLY A 261 6.31 -1.20 24.60
N ILE A 262 5.43 -1.69 25.49
CA ILE A 262 4.15 -1.03 25.85
C ILE A 262 4.34 0.07 26.89
N GLY A 263 5.23 0.99 26.58
CA GLY A 263 5.36 2.22 27.32
C GLY A 263 6.38 3.09 26.63
N ASP A 264 5.93 4.22 26.10
CA ASP A 264 6.63 5.43 26.51
C ASP A 264 6.88 5.29 28.01
N CYS A 265 8.05 5.69 28.49
CA CYS A 265 8.40 5.76 29.90
C CYS A 265 7.41 6.61 30.77
N ASN A 266 6.26 7.01 30.21
CA ASN A 266 5.11 7.70 30.77
C ASN A 266 3.83 6.85 30.98
N GLY A 267 3.76 5.56 30.60
CA GLY A 267 2.60 4.72 30.92
C GLY A 267 1.27 5.19 30.29
N SER A 268 1.30 5.68 29.04
CA SER A 268 0.10 6.15 28.36
C SER A 268 -0.82 4.99 27.98
N ASN A 269 -1.99 4.89 28.63
CA ASN A 269 -3.06 3.92 28.36
C ASN A 269 -3.92 4.33 27.16
N ASP A 270 -3.29 4.71 26.04
CA ASP A 270 -3.98 5.09 24.80
C ASP A 270 -4.01 3.94 23.79
N SER A 271 -5.08 3.84 22.99
CA SER A 271 -5.13 2.89 21.88
C SER A 271 -4.11 3.27 20.79
N VAL A 272 -3.43 2.29 20.19
CA VAL A 272 -2.33 2.53 19.25
C VAL A 272 -2.82 2.83 17.82
N LEU A 273 -3.88 2.15 17.39
CA LEU A 273 -4.49 2.30 16.07
C LEU A 273 -5.87 2.96 16.17
N LEU A 274 -6.77 2.41 16.98
CA LEU A 274 -8.21 2.69 16.86
C LEU A 274 -8.55 4.17 17.07
N LYS A 275 -7.90 4.87 18.02
CA LYS A 275 -8.11 6.31 18.30
C LYS A 275 -7.89 7.17 17.06
N CYS A 276 -6.82 6.97 16.31
CA CYS A 276 -6.61 7.72 15.06
C CYS A 276 -7.61 7.30 13.97
N LEU A 277 -7.90 6.00 13.88
CA LEU A 277 -8.84 5.46 12.91
C LEU A 277 -10.30 5.88 13.15
N SER A 278 -10.61 6.45 14.32
CA SER A 278 -11.96 6.94 14.66
C SER A 278 -12.46 8.10 13.79
N GLU A 279 -11.54 8.80 13.13
CA GLU A 279 -11.84 9.86 12.17
C GLU A 279 -12.36 9.31 10.82
N ALA A 280 -12.09 8.04 10.52
CA ALA A 280 -12.41 7.44 9.22
C ALA A 280 -13.91 7.24 9.00
N LYS A 281 -14.32 7.42 7.74
CA LYS A 281 -15.67 7.14 7.25
C LYS A 281 -15.81 5.70 6.73
N CYS A 282 -14.73 5.15 6.19
CA CYS A 282 -14.63 3.80 5.67
C CYS A 282 -13.43 3.11 6.31
N LEU A 283 -13.67 2.01 7.02
CA LEU A 283 -12.64 1.31 7.78
C LEU A 283 -12.64 -0.17 7.41
N ALA A 284 -11.46 -0.71 7.11
CA ALA A 284 -11.25 -2.14 6.95
C ALA A 284 -10.21 -2.62 7.97
N LEU A 285 -10.58 -3.59 8.81
CA LEU A 285 -9.72 -4.17 9.84
C LEU A 285 -9.63 -5.68 9.63
N TRP A 286 -8.46 -6.14 9.21
CA TRP A 286 -8.16 -7.54 8.98
C TRP A 286 -7.05 -7.95 9.94
N SER A 287 -7.20 -9.13 10.54
CA SER A 287 -6.28 -9.59 11.57
C SER A 287 -6.12 -11.10 11.53
N GLY A 288 -4.91 -11.61 11.75
CA GLY A 288 -4.70 -13.03 12.07
C GLY A 288 -5.30 -13.40 13.44
N ILE A 289 -5.69 -14.66 13.65
CA ILE A 289 -6.29 -15.19 14.91
C ILE A 289 -5.37 -14.99 16.12
N GLU A 290 -4.05 -15.00 15.88
CA GLU A 290 -3.00 -14.90 16.91
C GLU A 290 -2.68 -13.44 17.32
N MET A 291 -3.25 -12.46 16.62
CA MET A 291 -2.90 -11.06 16.78
C MET A 291 -3.57 -10.42 18.00
N PHE A 292 -2.79 -9.71 18.81
CA PHE A 292 -3.26 -9.12 20.07
C PHE A 292 -3.60 -7.62 19.99
N ILE A 293 -3.05 -6.90 19.00
CA ILE A 293 -3.15 -5.45 18.86
C ILE A 293 -4.60 -4.91 18.98
N PHE A 294 -5.55 -5.54 18.29
CA PHE A 294 -6.94 -5.11 18.31
C PHE A 294 -7.64 -5.45 19.63
N LYS A 295 -7.35 -6.61 20.25
CA LYS A 295 -7.90 -6.94 21.59
C LYS A 295 -7.49 -5.90 22.63
N ARG A 296 -6.26 -5.40 22.55
CA ARG A 296 -5.78 -4.32 23.42
C ARG A 296 -6.51 -3.02 23.13
N ASP A 297 -6.50 -2.56 21.88
CA ASP A 297 -7.08 -1.27 21.51
C ASP A 297 -8.59 -1.19 21.78
N LEU A 298 -9.31 -2.30 21.72
CA LEU A 298 -10.74 -2.37 22.06
C LEU A 298 -11.04 -2.03 23.53
N ARG A 299 -10.06 -2.09 24.45
CA ARG A 299 -10.27 -1.64 25.84
C ARG A 299 -10.48 -0.14 25.94
N TRP A 300 -9.86 0.59 25.04
CA TRP A 300 -9.95 2.04 24.91
C TRP A 300 -10.59 2.40 23.59
N CYS A 301 -11.55 1.57 23.15
CA CYS A 301 -12.22 1.73 21.87
C CYS A 301 -12.85 3.13 21.79
N PRO A 302 -12.45 3.97 20.82
CA PRO A 302 -13.03 5.29 20.65
C PRO A 302 -14.45 5.19 20.09
N ILE A 303 -15.19 6.30 20.10
CA ILE A 303 -16.47 6.39 19.37
C ILE A 303 -16.16 6.75 17.92
N PHE A 304 -16.53 5.86 17.00
CA PHE A 304 -16.44 6.07 15.55
C PHE A 304 -17.61 6.92 15.05
N SER A 305 -17.58 8.21 15.39
CA SER A 305 -18.68 9.15 15.12
C SER A 305 -18.93 9.43 13.63
N LYS A 306 -17.97 9.10 12.75
CA LYS A 306 -18.01 9.34 11.30
C LYS A 306 -18.12 8.07 10.45
N LEU A 307 -18.00 6.90 11.07
CA LEU A 307 -17.86 5.62 10.36
C LEU A 307 -19.20 5.17 9.77
N LYS A 308 -19.22 5.00 8.44
CA LYS A 308 -20.39 4.54 7.69
C LYS A 308 -20.25 3.14 7.14
N THR A 309 -19.02 2.73 6.80
CA THR A 309 -18.75 1.44 6.20
C THR A 309 -17.62 0.74 6.94
N LEU A 310 -17.87 -0.48 7.39
CA LEU A 310 -16.92 -1.29 8.16
C LEU A 310 -16.70 -2.64 7.48
N PHE A 311 -15.45 -2.97 7.16
CA PHE A 311 -15.04 -4.26 6.60
C PHE A 311 -14.20 -5.03 7.62
N LEU A 312 -14.62 -6.23 7.97
CA LEU A 312 -13.94 -7.09 8.94
C LEU A 312 -13.65 -8.46 8.32
N ASN A 313 -12.61 -9.14 8.80
CA ASN A 313 -12.40 -10.56 8.51
C ASN A 313 -12.99 -11.45 9.63
N ASP A 314 -12.83 -12.77 9.49
CA ASP A 314 -13.32 -13.79 10.41
C ASP A 314 -12.72 -13.70 11.82
N TYR A 315 -11.56 -13.07 12.00
CA TYR A 315 -11.00 -12.75 13.32
C TYR A 315 -12.00 -12.12 14.27
N TRP A 316 -12.85 -11.22 13.78
CA TRP A 316 -13.79 -10.49 14.63
C TRP A 316 -14.97 -11.35 15.10
N CYS A 317 -15.05 -12.58 14.58
CA CYS A 317 -16.18 -13.49 14.73
C CYS A 317 -15.82 -14.76 15.52
N VAL A 318 -14.56 -14.92 15.95
CA VAL A 318 -14.03 -16.19 16.49
C VAL A 318 -13.61 -16.12 17.97
N PRO A 319 -13.03 -15.03 18.52
CA PRO A 319 -12.75 -14.91 19.95
C PRO A 319 -13.99 -14.50 20.77
N ASP A 320 -14.12 -15.09 21.96
CA ASP A 320 -14.86 -14.55 23.11
C ASP A 320 -16.33 -14.13 22.84
N ASP A 321 -17.14 -15.02 22.25
CA ASP A 321 -18.59 -14.80 22.04
C ASP A 321 -18.94 -13.49 21.30
N TYR A 322 -18.17 -13.13 20.27
CA TYR A 322 -18.41 -11.93 19.43
C TYR A 322 -18.24 -10.58 20.16
N ARG A 323 -17.63 -10.55 21.36
CA ARG A 323 -17.45 -9.31 22.14
C ARG A 323 -16.75 -8.20 21.36
N ALA A 324 -15.73 -8.54 20.58
CA ALA A 324 -14.99 -7.57 19.76
C ALA A 324 -15.89 -6.92 18.70
N LEU A 325 -16.70 -7.74 18.00
CA LEU A 325 -17.68 -7.26 17.04
C LEU A 325 -18.75 -6.38 17.71
N VAL A 326 -19.29 -6.81 18.85
CA VAL A 326 -20.28 -6.02 19.60
C VAL A 326 -19.71 -4.67 20.03
N CYS A 327 -18.48 -4.65 20.56
CA CYS A 327 -17.81 -3.42 20.97
C CYS A 327 -17.68 -2.44 19.80
N LEU A 328 -17.20 -2.89 18.64
CA LEU A 328 -17.12 -2.03 17.45
C LEU A 328 -18.47 -1.48 17.02
N LEU A 329 -19.51 -2.32 17.00
CA LEU A 329 -20.84 -1.88 16.58
C LEU A 329 -21.47 -0.89 17.56
N GLN A 330 -21.32 -1.10 18.87
CA GLN A 330 -21.78 -0.16 19.90
C GLN A 330 -21.05 1.19 19.81
N HIS A 331 -19.79 1.17 19.42
CA HIS A 331 -18.96 2.36 19.25
C HIS A 331 -19.14 3.02 17.88
N SER A 332 -20.00 2.49 17.00
CA SER A 332 -20.24 2.99 15.64
C SER A 332 -21.70 3.38 15.42
N PRO A 333 -22.18 4.47 16.05
CA PRO A 333 -23.61 4.79 16.14
C PRO A 333 -24.29 5.13 14.81
N ILE A 334 -23.50 5.51 13.79
CA ILE A 334 -24.00 5.90 12.46
C ILE A 334 -23.60 4.92 11.35
N LEU A 335 -23.15 3.71 11.72
CA LEU A 335 -22.73 2.70 10.76
C LEU A 335 -23.88 2.31 9.83
N GLU A 336 -23.66 2.39 8.52
CA GLU A 336 -24.67 2.10 7.49
C GLU A 336 -24.45 0.73 6.83
N GLU A 337 -23.21 0.30 6.69
CA GLU A 337 -22.81 -0.93 6.00
C GLU A 337 -21.73 -1.68 6.77
N LEU A 338 -21.95 -2.98 7.00
CA LEU A 338 -20.99 -3.89 7.61
C LEU A 338 -20.72 -5.06 6.65
N SER A 339 -19.47 -5.28 6.28
CA SER A 339 -19.08 -6.44 5.48
C SER A 339 -18.12 -7.32 6.27
N ILE A 340 -18.40 -8.62 6.35
CA ILE A 340 -17.56 -9.61 7.03
C ILE A 340 -17.09 -10.63 6.01
N ALA A 341 -15.77 -10.81 5.88
CA ALA A 341 -15.15 -11.76 4.97
C ALA A 341 -14.53 -12.94 5.73
N PHE A 342 -14.95 -14.17 5.39
CA PHE A 342 -14.37 -15.41 5.89
C PHE A 342 -13.39 -15.96 4.86
N CYS A 343 -12.09 -15.83 5.14
CA CYS A 343 -11.00 -16.32 4.30
C CYS A 343 -10.36 -17.54 4.94
N TYR A 344 -10.46 -18.71 4.30
CA TYR A 344 -9.54 -19.82 4.59
C TYR A 344 -8.18 -19.52 3.92
N GLU A 345 -7.09 -19.96 4.53
CA GLU A 345 -5.69 -19.68 4.14
C GLU A 345 -5.42 -19.61 2.62
N ARG A 346 -4.45 -18.74 2.27
CA ARG A 346 -3.82 -18.60 0.96
C ARG A 346 -3.68 -19.97 0.29
N HIS A 347 -4.51 -20.28 -0.71
CA HIS A 347 -4.13 -20.85 -2.01
C HIS A 347 -5.36 -21.27 -2.84
N ARG A 348 -5.38 -20.74 -4.07
CA ARG A 348 -6.09 -21.17 -5.30
C ARG A 348 -7.63 -21.08 -5.37
N HIS A 349 -8.04 -20.13 -6.21
CA HIS A 349 -9.19 -20.13 -7.12
C HIS A 349 -10.28 -21.18 -6.86
N GLU A 350 -11.35 -20.79 -6.17
CA GLU A 350 -12.68 -21.37 -6.34
C GLU A 350 -13.76 -20.33 -5.95
N ARG A 351 -15.00 -20.53 -6.43
CA ARG A 351 -16.09 -19.55 -6.45
C ARG A 351 -16.43 -19.01 -5.06
N GLU A 352 -16.18 -17.72 -4.83
CA GLU A 352 -16.74 -16.96 -3.71
C GLU A 352 -18.28 -16.98 -3.76
N ARG A 353 -18.92 -17.25 -2.62
CA ARG A 353 -20.37 -17.04 -2.44
C ARG A 353 -20.57 -15.76 -1.62
N LYS A 354 -21.42 -14.86 -2.13
CA LYS A 354 -21.78 -13.60 -1.46
C LYS A 354 -23.17 -13.75 -0.83
N GLY A 355 -23.25 -13.66 0.49
CA GLY A 355 -24.51 -13.54 1.22
C GLY A 355 -24.78 -12.08 1.58
N ILE A 356 -26.01 -11.60 1.36
CA ILE A 356 -26.43 -10.27 1.80
C ILE A 356 -27.47 -10.45 2.91
N LEU A 357 -27.17 -9.91 4.08
CA LEU A 357 -28.08 -9.77 5.21
C LEU A 357 -28.80 -8.42 5.12
N LYS A 358 -30.11 -8.43 5.34
CA LYS A 358 -30.92 -7.21 5.48
C LYS A 358 -31.47 -7.11 6.92
N PRO A 359 -31.27 -5.98 7.61
CA PRO A 359 -31.94 -5.69 8.87
C PRO A 359 -33.46 -5.71 8.70
N MET A 360 -34.18 -6.20 9.71
CA MET A 360 -35.64 -6.15 9.75
C MET A 360 -36.11 -4.73 10.13
N GLU A 361 -37.23 -4.27 9.58
CA GLU A 361 -37.83 -2.98 9.94
C GLU A 361 -38.08 -2.92 11.46
N GLY A 362 -37.34 -2.06 12.18
CA GLY A 362 -37.47 -1.86 13.63
C GLY A 362 -36.35 -2.43 14.52
N SER A 363 -35.18 -2.83 13.98
CA SER A 363 -34.05 -3.34 14.78
C SER A 363 -33.30 -2.23 15.55
N ALA A 364 -33.82 -1.83 16.72
CA ALA A 364 -33.26 -0.77 17.57
C ALA A 364 -32.10 -1.19 18.49
N ALA A 365 -31.54 -2.40 18.35
CA ALA A 365 -30.71 -2.98 19.42
C ALA A 365 -29.21 -2.59 19.40
N ILE A 366 -28.64 -2.16 18.25
CA ILE A 366 -27.20 -1.85 18.15
C ILE A 366 -26.91 -0.58 17.33
N SER A 367 -27.58 -0.40 16.18
CA SER A 367 -27.49 0.83 15.38
C SER A 367 -28.75 0.97 14.52
N GLU A 368 -29.51 2.04 14.71
CA GLU A 368 -30.68 2.36 13.89
C GLU A 368 -30.33 2.67 12.43
N HIS A 369 -29.05 2.95 12.15
CA HIS A 369 -28.55 3.38 10.85
C HIS A 369 -28.04 2.23 9.98
N LEU A 370 -27.84 1.04 10.56
CA LEU A 370 -27.28 -0.10 9.84
C LEU A 370 -28.30 -0.63 8.84
N LYS A 371 -27.97 -0.57 7.55
CA LYS A 371 -28.87 -0.92 6.42
C LYS A 371 -28.45 -2.20 5.72
N ILE A 372 -27.14 -2.43 5.63
CA ILE A 372 -26.57 -3.52 4.85
C ILE A 372 -25.60 -4.28 5.73
N ILE A 373 -25.76 -5.59 5.77
CA ILE A 373 -24.71 -6.47 6.28
C ILE A 373 -24.36 -7.45 5.16
N GLU A 374 -23.11 -7.54 4.76
CA GLU A 374 -22.64 -8.47 3.72
C GLU A 374 -21.74 -9.53 4.38
N VAL A 375 -22.01 -10.81 4.15
CA VAL A 375 -21.11 -11.89 4.61
C VAL A 375 -20.56 -12.59 3.38
N LYS A 376 -19.26 -12.46 3.17
CA LYS A 376 -18.50 -13.10 2.09
C LYS A 376 -17.85 -14.37 2.63
N CYS A 377 -18.03 -15.48 1.93
CA CYS A 377 -17.42 -16.75 2.32
C CYS A 377 -17.15 -17.65 1.12
N HIS A 378 -16.13 -18.50 1.26
CA HIS A 378 -15.86 -19.54 0.26
C HIS A 378 -16.79 -20.75 0.43
N ALA A 379 -17.01 -21.18 1.67
CA ALA A 379 -17.89 -22.29 2.01
C ALA A 379 -18.73 -21.94 3.24
N VAL A 380 -19.97 -22.45 3.29
CA VAL A 380 -20.83 -22.32 4.46
C VAL A 380 -20.39 -23.36 5.49
N ASP A 381 -19.81 -22.90 6.59
CA ASP A 381 -19.40 -23.73 7.73
C ASP A 381 -20.22 -23.40 9.00
N GLU A 382 -19.90 -24.07 10.10
CA GLU A 382 -20.56 -23.85 11.40
C GLU A 382 -20.36 -22.41 11.93
N ARG A 383 -19.24 -21.75 11.61
CA ARG A 383 -18.94 -20.38 12.07
C ARG A 383 -19.91 -19.39 11.42
N ILE A 384 -20.17 -19.57 10.12
CA ILE A 384 -21.15 -18.74 9.39
C ILE A 384 -22.55 -18.94 9.97
N PHE A 385 -22.91 -20.17 10.34
CA PHE A 385 -24.20 -20.43 10.99
C PHE A 385 -24.30 -19.78 12.38
N LYS A 386 -23.23 -19.83 13.19
CA LYS A 386 -23.21 -19.20 14.52
C LYS A 386 -23.29 -17.67 14.44
N ILE A 387 -22.52 -17.02 13.56
CA ILE A 387 -22.60 -15.56 13.41
C ILE A 387 -23.95 -15.13 12.84
N THR A 388 -24.51 -15.95 11.95
CA THR A 388 -25.87 -15.74 11.46
C THR A 388 -26.87 -15.76 12.60
N LEU A 389 -26.86 -16.79 13.46
CA LEU A 389 -27.78 -16.88 14.59
C LEU A 389 -27.60 -15.70 15.54
N PHE A 390 -26.35 -15.31 15.78
CA PHE A 390 -26.02 -14.13 16.58
C PHE A 390 -26.60 -12.84 15.98
N LEU A 391 -26.41 -12.60 14.68
CA LEU A 391 -26.96 -11.44 13.98
C LEU A 391 -28.50 -11.49 13.89
N CYS A 392 -29.08 -12.68 13.75
CA CYS A 392 -30.53 -12.90 13.81
C CYS A 392 -31.11 -12.53 15.18
N ALA A 393 -30.36 -12.71 16.28
CA ALA A 393 -30.77 -12.24 17.61
C ALA A 393 -30.86 -10.70 17.69
N PHE A 394 -30.26 -9.98 16.75
CA PHE A 394 -30.39 -8.53 16.57
C PHE A 394 -31.40 -8.15 15.48
N ASN A 395 -32.33 -9.05 15.14
CA ASN A 395 -33.37 -8.87 14.11
C ASN A 395 -32.82 -8.63 12.69
N ILE A 396 -31.74 -9.34 12.31
CA ILE A 396 -31.18 -9.29 10.95
C ILE A 396 -31.52 -10.58 10.20
N ARG A 397 -32.03 -10.51 8.96
CA ARG A 397 -32.35 -11.69 8.12
C ARG A 397 -31.31 -11.93 7.03
N LEU A 398 -30.96 -13.21 6.80
CA LEU A 398 -30.10 -13.65 5.69
C LEU A 398 -30.84 -13.79 4.37
N VAL A 399 -30.20 -13.34 3.29
CA VAL A 399 -30.52 -13.73 1.91
C VAL A 399 -29.24 -14.23 1.24
N PHE A 400 -29.19 -15.53 0.94
CA PHE A 400 -28.12 -16.11 0.11
C PHE A 400 -28.51 -15.99 -1.37
N TYR A 401 -27.58 -15.57 -2.23
CA TYR A 401 -27.73 -15.55 -3.68
C TYR A 401 -26.84 -16.60 -4.35
#